data_AF-A0A6P8D833-F1
#
_entry.id   AF-A0A6P8D833-F1
#
_cell.length_a   1.000
_cell.length_b   1.000
_cell.length_c   1.000
_cell.angle_alpha   90.00
_cell.angle_beta   90.00
_cell.angle_gamma   90.00
#
_symmetry.space_group_name_H-M   'P 1'
#
loop_
_entity.id
_entity.type
_entity.pdbx_description
1 polymer ?
#
loop_
_entity_poly.entity_id
_entity_poly.type
_entity_poly.pdbx_seq_one_letter_code
_entity_poly.pdbx_strand_id
1 'polypeptide(L)'
;MSPNMGSTYTEHARMWDCSSVQEYNEKYFEEVEKMKDDVRGLIAQLMDPLAMLELIDAIQRLGLEYHFKREIKCTLDSVHEHTNANRFQYGELHAATLRFRLLRQHGYYEMPQDVFCKFTDDSGNFMSAVEDDVKGLLSLYEASFHGFEGETIMDKARVLSIAHLRRKKDDISSPVLAWKIEHALEMPIHWRPNRLEAMWFMEVYKDDPGMNPTLLKLAKLDYNLVQSIHREELSQLARWWSELGLGTSMTFSRDNLLEHYLWNVTMVFEPQYKAFREMTTKMTCVITLIDDVYDKLGSLNELELLTHLIDRWDVTRADELPLTMRTCFQALYNITNEIGCWVLKERGIEVHPYLQKAWADQCKAYLVEANWCYKGLKPSVQDYLSNAVRSVGGFIVLLCCFFITTDDLTKDKLECISRIPSVMQCSTLIGRLNNDLHLLNSAFIRCHKLKCKHACAVRIGCWR
;
A
#
# COMPACT_ATOMS: atom_id res chain seq x y z
N MET A 1 13.54 16.47 23.39
CA MET A 1 14.93 16.33 22.92
C MET A 1 15.01 14.99 22.23
N SER A 2 14.86 14.97 20.91
CA SER A 2 15.02 13.75 20.12
C SER A 2 16.52 13.51 19.92
N PRO A 3 17.03 12.28 20.05
CA PRO A 3 18.43 12.00 19.75
C PRO A 3 18.70 12.23 18.25
N ASN A 4 19.89 12.74 17.94
CA ASN A 4 20.43 12.84 16.59
C ASN A 4 20.42 11.44 15.92
N MET A 5 19.47 11.16 15.03
CA MET A 5 19.43 9.92 14.23
C MET A 5 20.32 9.98 12.97
N GLY A 6 20.96 11.13 12.70
CA GLY A 6 21.87 11.29 11.56
C GLY A 6 23.12 10.40 11.64
N SER A 7 23.57 10.00 12.83
CA SER A 7 24.75 9.11 12.99
C SER A 7 24.40 7.62 12.92
N THR A 8 23.14 7.23 13.10
CA THR A 8 22.75 5.81 13.11
C THR A 8 22.70 5.19 11.71
N TYR A 9 22.39 5.96 10.66
CA TYR A 9 22.27 5.40 9.31
C TYR A 9 23.63 5.02 8.69
N THR A 10 24.69 5.80 8.98
CA THR A 10 26.05 5.53 8.47
C THR A 10 26.75 4.38 9.20
N GLU A 11 26.44 4.12 10.47
CA GLU A 11 26.95 2.96 11.20
C GLU A 11 26.30 1.65 10.77
N HIS A 12 25.00 1.64 10.45
CA HIS A 12 24.33 0.45 9.91
C HIS A 12 24.79 0.10 8.49
N ALA A 13 25.12 1.10 7.66
CA ALA A 13 25.63 0.89 6.30
C ALA A 13 27.04 0.26 6.27
N ARG A 14 27.83 0.38 7.34
CA ARG A 14 29.18 -0.20 7.45
C ARG A 14 29.21 -1.63 7.98
N MET A 15 28.08 -2.18 8.41
CA MET A 15 28.08 -3.46 9.11
C MET A 15 28.12 -4.67 8.18
N TRP A 16 27.81 -4.53 6.88
CA TRP A 16 27.74 -5.66 5.95
C TRP A 16 28.70 -5.48 4.79
N ASP A 17 29.71 -6.35 4.76
CA ASP A 17 30.64 -6.47 3.65
C ASP A 17 29.90 -6.95 2.40
N CYS A 18 29.76 -6.06 1.41
CA CYS A 18 29.01 -6.25 0.17
C CYS A 18 29.47 -7.50 -0.61
N SER A 19 30.74 -7.88 -0.48
CA SER A 19 31.32 -9.05 -1.14
C SER A 19 30.80 -10.38 -0.58
N SER A 20 30.67 -10.47 0.75
CA SER A 20 30.12 -11.66 1.44
C SER A 20 28.61 -11.83 1.23
N VAL A 21 27.88 -10.74 1.00
CA VAL A 21 26.43 -10.75 0.72
C VAL A 21 26.15 -11.23 -0.71
N GLN A 22 27.01 -10.91 -1.68
CA GLN A 22 26.83 -11.32 -3.08
C GLN A 22 26.99 -12.84 -3.27
N GLU A 23 28.09 -13.44 -2.80
CA GLU A 23 28.33 -14.89 -2.91
C GLU A 23 27.32 -15.70 -2.08
N TYR A 24 26.87 -15.16 -0.94
CA TYR A 24 25.79 -15.73 -0.13
C TYR A 24 24.44 -15.68 -0.84
N ASN A 25 24.14 -14.61 -1.59
CA ASN A 25 22.88 -14.47 -2.33
C ASN A 25 22.80 -15.41 -3.55
N GLU A 26 23.91 -15.74 -4.22
CA GLU A 26 23.93 -16.61 -5.40
C GLU A 26 23.47 -18.05 -5.09
N LYS A 27 24.00 -18.65 -4.03
CA LYS A 27 23.61 -20.01 -3.60
C LYS A 27 22.14 -20.09 -3.19
N TYR A 28 21.64 -19.05 -2.52
CA TYR A 28 20.22 -18.96 -2.14
C TYR A 28 19.32 -18.75 -3.36
N PHE A 29 19.78 -17.99 -4.35
CA PHE A 29 19.06 -17.79 -5.60
C PHE A 29 18.83 -19.11 -6.35
N GLU A 30 19.88 -19.92 -6.50
CA GLU A 30 19.76 -21.26 -7.12
C GLU A 30 18.78 -22.17 -6.36
N GLU A 31 18.84 -22.15 -5.02
CA GLU A 31 17.93 -22.93 -4.18
C GLU A 31 16.47 -22.46 -4.34
N VAL A 32 16.26 -21.14 -4.37
CA VAL A 32 14.96 -20.50 -4.60
C VAL A 32 14.39 -20.89 -5.97
N GLU A 33 15.18 -20.82 -7.05
CA GLU A 33 14.73 -21.22 -8.38
C GLU A 33 14.33 -22.69 -8.44
N LYS A 34 15.13 -23.58 -7.84
CA LYS A 34 14.80 -25.00 -7.77
C LYS A 34 13.48 -25.25 -7.04
N MET A 35 13.26 -24.61 -5.88
CA MET A 35 12.02 -24.80 -5.13
C MET A 35 10.81 -24.17 -5.82
N LYS A 36 10.99 -23.13 -6.65
CA LYS A 36 9.89 -22.63 -7.50
C LYS A 36 9.41 -23.73 -8.45
N ASP A 37 10.30 -24.51 -9.05
CA ASP A 37 9.92 -25.63 -9.90
C ASP A 37 9.19 -26.73 -9.11
N ASP A 38 9.65 -27.04 -7.89
CA ASP A 38 8.95 -27.98 -7.00
C ASP A 38 7.51 -27.50 -6.71
N VAL A 39 7.32 -26.21 -6.40
CA VAL A 39 5.99 -25.63 -6.15
C VAL A 39 5.13 -25.59 -7.42
N ARG A 40 5.70 -25.32 -8.59
CA ARG A 40 4.97 -25.45 -9.88
C ARG A 40 4.48 -26.88 -10.08
N GLY A 41 5.30 -27.88 -9.74
CA GLY A 41 4.93 -29.29 -9.74
C GLY A 41 3.76 -29.58 -8.78
N LEU A 42 3.78 -29.02 -7.58
CA LEU A 42 2.68 -29.15 -6.61
C LEU A 42 1.36 -28.58 -7.14
N ILE A 43 1.40 -27.38 -7.75
CA ILE A 43 0.21 -26.75 -8.33
C ILE A 43 -0.35 -27.61 -9.48
N ALA A 44 0.52 -28.15 -10.34
CA ALA A 44 0.11 -28.93 -11.51
C ALA A 44 -0.46 -30.32 -11.17
N GLN A 45 -0.05 -30.93 -10.06
CA GLN A 45 -0.48 -32.28 -9.66
C GLN A 45 -1.78 -32.29 -8.85
N LEU A 46 -2.11 -31.16 -8.23
CA LEU A 46 -3.31 -31.06 -7.40
C LEU A 46 -4.54 -31.09 -8.31
N MET A 47 -5.55 -31.91 -7.97
CA MET A 47 -6.77 -32.06 -8.76
C MET A 47 -8.04 -31.66 -7.98
N ASP A 48 -7.96 -31.64 -6.66
CA ASP A 48 -9.06 -31.22 -5.80
C ASP A 48 -9.23 -29.68 -5.86
N PRO A 49 -10.40 -29.17 -6.28
CA PRO A 49 -10.58 -27.73 -6.49
C PRO A 49 -10.48 -26.91 -5.21
N LEU A 50 -10.88 -27.45 -4.05
CA LEU A 50 -10.77 -26.73 -2.79
C LEU A 50 -9.32 -26.64 -2.36
N ALA A 51 -8.60 -27.75 -2.39
CA ALA A 51 -7.17 -27.80 -2.07
C ALA A 51 -6.35 -26.89 -3.00
N MET A 52 -6.71 -26.80 -4.29
CA MET A 52 -6.10 -25.84 -5.22
C MET A 52 -6.26 -24.40 -4.75
N LEU A 53 -7.48 -24.01 -4.37
CA LEU A 53 -7.77 -22.66 -3.89
C LEU A 53 -7.07 -22.38 -2.56
N GLU A 54 -7.01 -23.35 -1.64
CA GLU A 54 -6.28 -23.23 -0.37
C GLU A 54 -4.77 -23.08 -0.62
N LEU A 55 -4.21 -23.81 -1.59
CA LEU A 55 -2.80 -23.68 -1.97
C LEU A 55 -2.50 -22.31 -2.59
N ILE A 56 -3.38 -21.80 -3.47
CA ILE A 56 -3.24 -20.46 -4.06
C ILE A 56 -3.32 -19.38 -2.98
N ASP A 57 -4.27 -19.51 -2.05
CA ASP A 57 -4.39 -18.59 -0.91
C ASP A 57 -3.12 -18.58 -0.07
N ALA A 58 -2.56 -19.77 0.24
CA ALA A 58 -1.30 -19.87 0.96
C ALA A 58 -0.13 -19.24 0.20
N ILE A 59 -0.01 -19.48 -1.12
CA ILE A 59 1.03 -18.86 -1.97
C ILE A 59 0.95 -17.33 -1.91
N GLN A 60 -0.26 -16.76 -2.04
CA GLN A 60 -0.46 -15.31 -1.98
C GLN A 60 -0.10 -14.73 -0.63
N ARG A 61 -0.61 -15.35 0.45
CA ARG A 61 -0.38 -14.92 1.83
C ARG A 61 1.07 -15.03 2.26
N LEU A 62 1.82 -16.00 1.72
CA LEU A 62 3.26 -16.14 1.93
C LEU A 62 4.10 -15.16 1.09
N GLY A 63 3.45 -14.30 0.29
CA GLY A 63 4.11 -13.29 -0.53
C GLY A 63 4.84 -13.85 -1.75
N LEU A 64 4.41 -15.01 -2.25
CA LEU A 64 5.04 -15.72 -3.36
C LEU A 64 4.30 -15.58 -4.69
N GLU A 65 3.12 -14.93 -4.70
CA GLU A 65 2.28 -14.75 -5.90
C GLU A 65 3.05 -14.26 -7.13
N TYR A 66 3.99 -13.33 -6.93
CA TYR A 66 4.73 -12.72 -8.04
C TYR A 66 5.59 -13.71 -8.83
N HIS A 67 5.93 -14.87 -8.27
CA HIS A 67 6.64 -15.96 -8.96
C HIS A 67 5.72 -16.92 -9.74
N PHE A 68 4.43 -16.94 -9.40
CA PHE A 68 3.46 -17.93 -9.85
C PHE A 68 2.24 -17.31 -10.53
N LYS A 69 2.37 -16.07 -11.04
CA LYS A 69 1.25 -15.32 -11.66
C LYS A 69 0.54 -16.13 -12.75
N ARG A 70 1.29 -16.84 -13.59
CA ARG A 70 0.74 -17.65 -14.68
C ARG A 70 0.00 -18.86 -14.14
N GLU A 71 0.61 -19.61 -13.23
CA GLU A 71 0.03 -20.81 -12.63
C GLU A 71 -1.26 -20.49 -11.86
N ILE A 72 -1.27 -19.38 -11.10
CA ILE A 72 -2.46 -18.87 -10.41
C ILE A 72 -3.54 -18.50 -11.42
N LYS A 73 -3.22 -17.73 -12.47
CA LYS A 73 -4.19 -17.34 -13.49
C LYS A 73 -4.83 -18.55 -14.17
N CYS A 74 -4.02 -19.50 -14.64
CA CYS A 74 -4.50 -20.73 -15.28
C CYS A 74 -5.42 -21.56 -14.35
N THR A 75 -5.07 -21.64 -13.06
CA THR A 75 -5.88 -22.37 -12.09
C THR A 75 -7.22 -21.68 -11.86
N LEU A 76 -7.22 -20.35 -11.72
CA LEU A 76 -8.45 -19.58 -11.53
C LEU A 76 -9.34 -19.56 -12.79
N ASP A 77 -8.74 -19.55 -13.99
CA ASP A 77 -9.47 -19.71 -15.26
C ASP A 77 -10.23 -21.05 -15.26
N SER A 78 -9.52 -22.14 -14.94
CA SER A 78 -10.14 -23.47 -14.83
C SER A 78 -11.28 -23.48 -13.80
N VAL A 79 -11.06 -22.95 -12.60
CA VAL A 79 -12.11 -22.87 -11.56
C VAL A 79 -13.31 -22.05 -12.04
N HIS A 80 -13.08 -20.93 -12.72
CA HIS A 80 -14.13 -20.08 -13.26
C HIS A 80 -14.96 -20.79 -14.35
N GLU A 81 -14.31 -21.47 -15.31
CA GLU A 81 -15.00 -22.22 -16.36
C GLU A 81 -15.90 -23.33 -15.80
N HIS A 82 -15.41 -24.10 -14.83
CA HIS A 82 -16.19 -25.18 -14.22
C HIS A 82 -17.36 -24.69 -13.36
N THR A 83 -17.27 -23.47 -12.86
CA THR A 83 -18.38 -22.79 -12.17
C THR A 83 -19.55 -22.61 -13.10
N ASN A 84 -19.29 -22.00 -14.26
CA ASN A 84 -20.32 -21.67 -15.24
C ASN A 84 -20.96 -22.95 -15.80
N ALA A 85 -20.23 -24.07 -15.77
CA ALA A 85 -20.73 -25.38 -16.15
C ALA A 85 -21.52 -26.12 -15.04
N ASN A 86 -21.75 -25.53 -13.86
CA ASN A 86 -22.37 -26.17 -12.69
C ASN A 86 -21.70 -27.50 -12.26
N ARG A 87 -20.42 -27.70 -12.60
CA ARG A 87 -19.72 -28.98 -12.36
C ARG A 87 -19.19 -29.13 -10.94
N PHE A 88 -19.01 -28.02 -10.23
CA PHE A 88 -18.60 -28.02 -8.83
C PHE A 88 -19.73 -27.50 -7.94
N GLN A 89 -20.43 -28.42 -7.27
CA GLN A 89 -21.29 -28.06 -6.15
C GLN A 89 -20.42 -27.84 -4.92
N TYR A 90 -19.88 -26.63 -4.76
CA TYR A 90 -19.18 -26.25 -3.54
C TYR A 90 -20.17 -26.09 -2.39
N GLY A 91 -20.66 -27.19 -1.82
CA GLY A 91 -21.72 -27.18 -0.80
C GLY A 91 -21.33 -26.41 0.47
N GLU A 92 -20.06 -26.43 0.81
CA GLU A 92 -19.52 -25.85 2.05
C GLU A 92 -19.27 -24.34 1.94
N LEU A 93 -19.50 -23.63 3.05
CA LEU A 93 -19.35 -22.18 3.14
C LEU A 93 -17.90 -21.73 2.88
N HIS A 94 -16.93 -22.41 3.48
CA HIS A 94 -15.52 -22.13 3.27
C HIS A 94 -15.12 -22.18 1.78
N ALA A 95 -15.51 -23.25 1.09
CA ALA A 95 -15.16 -23.41 -0.32
C ALA A 95 -15.82 -22.36 -1.22
N ALA A 96 -17.10 -22.06 -1.00
CA ALA A 96 -17.82 -21.05 -1.76
C ALA A 96 -17.23 -19.64 -1.57
N THR A 97 -16.89 -19.29 -0.32
CA THR A 97 -16.35 -17.97 0.04
C THR A 97 -14.91 -17.78 -0.44
N LEU A 98 -14.05 -18.79 -0.26
CA LEU A 98 -12.66 -18.76 -0.72
C LEU A 98 -12.61 -18.58 -2.24
N ARG A 99 -13.43 -19.34 -2.97
CA ARG A 99 -13.54 -19.24 -4.42
C ARG A 99 -14.02 -17.87 -4.87
N PHE A 100 -15.09 -17.35 -4.26
CA PHE A 100 -15.60 -16.02 -4.56
C PHE A 100 -14.52 -14.95 -4.36
N ARG A 101 -13.82 -14.98 -3.23
CA ARG A 101 -12.76 -14.03 -2.90
C ARG A 101 -11.63 -14.07 -3.93
N LEU A 102 -11.06 -15.26 -4.18
CA LEU A 102 -9.92 -15.40 -5.08
C LEU A 102 -10.26 -15.03 -6.52
N LEU A 103 -11.46 -15.37 -7.00
CA LEU A 103 -11.92 -14.96 -8.33
C LEU A 103 -12.08 -13.42 -8.41
N ARG A 104 -12.77 -12.78 -7.47
CA ARG A 104 -12.90 -11.31 -7.51
C ARG A 104 -11.58 -10.57 -7.36
N GLN A 105 -10.69 -11.07 -6.51
CA GLN A 105 -9.34 -10.53 -6.34
C GLN A 105 -8.55 -10.56 -7.66
N HIS A 106 -8.80 -11.55 -8.52
CA HIS A 106 -8.14 -11.74 -9.82
C HIS A 106 -8.90 -11.18 -11.01
N GLY A 107 -9.91 -10.34 -10.78
CA GLY A 107 -10.58 -9.58 -11.83
C GLY A 107 -11.78 -10.26 -12.49
N TYR A 108 -12.24 -11.40 -11.96
CA TYR A 108 -13.49 -12.04 -12.37
C TYR A 108 -14.69 -11.35 -11.69
N TYR A 109 -14.91 -10.07 -12.00
CA TYR A 109 -15.90 -9.21 -11.34
C TYR A 109 -17.35 -9.62 -11.61
N GLU A 110 -17.58 -10.40 -12.67
CA GLU A 110 -18.85 -10.99 -13.03
C GLU A 110 -19.33 -12.07 -12.04
N MET A 111 -18.46 -12.53 -11.12
CA MET A 111 -18.84 -13.44 -10.04
C MET A 111 -19.90 -12.80 -9.15
N PRO A 112 -21.16 -13.28 -9.16
CA PRO A 112 -22.26 -12.61 -8.46
C PRO A 112 -22.28 -12.94 -6.96
N GLN A 113 -22.79 -12.03 -6.12
CA GLN A 113 -23.05 -12.30 -4.70
C GLN A 113 -24.08 -13.44 -4.49
N ASP A 114 -24.92 -13.71 -5.49
CA ASP A 114 -25.97 -14.72 -5.47
C ASP A 114 -25.46 -16.15 -5.23
N VAL A 115 -24.15 -16.40 -5.38
CA VAL A 115 -23.52 -17.65 -4.96
C VAL A 115 -23.73 -17.95 -3.46
N PHE A 116 -24.05 -16.92 -2.67
CA PHE A 116 -24.34 -17.03 -1.25
C PHE A 116 -25.83 -17.23 -0.93
N CYS A 117 -26.75 -17.13 -1.88
CA CYS A 117 -28.19 -17.29 -1.64
C CYS A 117 -28.56 -18.66 -1.04
N LYS A 118 -27.77 -19.70 -1.33
CA LYS A 118 -27.95 -21.03 -0.73
C LYS A 118 -27.63 -21.10 0.77
N PHE A 119 -26.95 -20.09 1.31
CA PHE A 119 -26.64 -19.95 2.73
C PHE A 119 -27.60 -18.99 3.44
N THR A 120 -28.58 -18.44 2.70
CA THR A 120 -29.58 -17.52 3.23
C THR A 120 -30.97 -18.14 3.27
N ASP A 121 -31.82 -17.66 4.17
CA ASP A 121 -33.24 -17.98 4.23
C ASP A 121 -34.06 -17.18 3.18
N ASP A 122 -35.37 -17.42 3.13
CA ASP A 122 -36.30 -16.71 2.23
C ASP A 122 -36.37 -15.19 2.49
N SER A 123 -35.91 -14.73 3.66
CA SER A 123 -35.79 -13.30 4.00
C SER A 123 -34.44 -12.71 3.59
N GLY A 124 -33.57 -13.51 2.97
CA GLY A 124 -32.22 -13.14 2.55
C GLY A 124 -31.26 -12.92 3.71
N ASN A 125 -31.50 -13.54 4.87
CA ASN A 125 -30.59 -13.54 6.02
C ASN A 125 -29.82 -14.85 6.09
N PHE A 126 -28.56 -14.82 6.53
CA PHE A 126 -27.77 -16.03 6.66
C PHE A 126 -28.39 -17.00 7.68
N MET A 127 -28.49 -18.28 7.31
CA MET A 127 -29.06 -19.32 8.14
C MET A 127 -28.20 -19.59 9.38
N SER A 128 -28.81 -19.98 10.50
CA SER A 128 -28.10 -20.22 11.76
C SER A 128 -26.99 -21.27 11.66
N ALA A 129 -27.11 -22.25 10.75
CA ALA A 129 -26.08 -23.27 10.52
C ALA A 129 -24.73 -22.68 10.05
N VAL A 130 -24.76 -21.52 9.39
CA VAL A 130 -23.54 -20.78 9.00
C VAL A 130 -22.76 -20.34 10.24
N GLU A 131 -23.46 -20.05 11.33
CA GLU A 131 -22.86 -19.52 12.55
C GLU A 131 -21.92 -20.52 13.24
N ASP A 132 -22.12 -21.81 13.00
CA ASP A 132 -21.36 -22.91 13.60
C ASP A 132 -20.09 -23.29 12.83
N ASP A 133 -20.04 -23.01 11.53
CA ASP A 133 -18.83 -23.17 10.72
C ASP A 133 -17.89 -21.97 10.90
N VAL A 134 -17.05 -22.01 11.95
CA VAL A 134 -16.11 -20.93 12.25
C VAL A 134 -15.10 -20.69 11.12
N LYS A 135 -14.63 -21.75 10.44
CA LYS A 135 -13.69 -21.62 9.30
C LYS A 135 -14.39 -20.96 8.11
N GLY A 136 -15.63 -21.37 7.82
CA GLY A 136 -16.49 -20.76 6.80
C GLY A 136 -16.82 -19.30 7.11
N LEU A 137 -17.14 -18.96 8.36
CA LEU A 137 -17.40 -17.58 8.80
C LEU A 137 -16.19 -16.66 8.61
N LEU A 138 -15.00 -17.13 8.98
CA LEU A 138 -13.75 -16.39 8.74
C LEU A 138 -13.53 -16.15 7.23
N SER A 139 -13.81 -17.17 6.41
CA SER A 139 -13.67 -17.06 4.96
C SER A 139 -14.72 -16.12 4.35
N LEU A 140 -15.95 -16.14 4.89
CA LEU A 140 -17.02 -15.21 4.53
C LEU A 140 -16.68 -13.76 4.92
N TYR A 141 -16.07 -13.56 6.08
CA TYR A 141 -15.56 -12.25 6.51
C TYR A 141 -14.58 -11.69 5.48
N GLU A 142 -13.54 -12.45 5.13
CA GLU A 142 -12.52 -11.99 4.17
C GLU A 142 -13.10 -11.76 2.77
N ALA A 143 -14.03 -12.62 2.33
CA ALA A 143 -14.73 -12.46 1.07
C ALA A 143 -15.60 -11.20 1.03
N SER A 144 -16.19 -10.79 2.16
CA SER A 144 -17.07 -9.62 2.25
C SER A 144 -16.39 -8.30 1.88
N PHE A 145 -15.06 -8.22 1.96
CA PHE A 145 -14.29 -7.03 1.57
C PHE A 145 -14.10 -6.90 0.05
N HIS A 146 -14.57 -7.87 -0.73
CA HIS A 146 -14.59 -7.83 -2.19
C HIS A 146 -16.00 -7.53 -2.75
N GLY A 147 -16.93 -7.05 -1.90
CA GLY A 147 -18.26 -6.59 -2.30
C GLY A 147 -18.23 -5.21 -2.95
N PHE A 148 -19.12 -4.99 -3.91
CA PHE A 148 -19.36 -3.71 -4.57
C PHE A 148 -20.55 -2.97 -3.96
N GLU A 149 -20.65 -1.67 -4.23
CA GLU A 149 -21.80 -0.87 -3.83
C GLU A 149 -23.10 -1.47 -4.41
N GLY A 150 -24.12 -1.62 -3.56
CA GLY A 150 -25.39 -2.26 -3.90
C GLY A 150 -25.45 -3.76 -3.61
N GLU A 151 -24.34 -4.39 -3.24
CA GLU A 151 -24.30 -5.83 -2.92
C GLU A 151 -24.68 -6.13 -1.47
N THR A 152 -25.98 -6.04 -1.19
CA THR A 152 -26.53 -6.18 0.17
C THR A 152 -26.22 -7.51 0.86
N ILE A 153 -26.04 -8.62 0.12
CA ILE A 153 -25.65 -9.91 0.72
C ILE A 153 -24.23 -9.81 1.28
N MET A 154 -23.33 -9.11 0.59
CA MET A 154 -21.95 -8.91 1.06
C MET A 154 -21.88 -8.01 2.29
N ASP A 155 -22.74 -6.99 2.38
CA ASP A 155 -22.85 -6.16 3.59
C ASP A 155 -23.40 -6.96 4.77
N LYS A 156 -24.46 -7.75 4.56
CA LYS A 156 -24.98 -8.68 5.59
C LYS A 156 -23.94 -9.70 6.02
N ALA A 157 -23.17 -10.24 5.08
CA ALA A 157 -22.09 -11.19 5.36
C ALA A 157 -21.02 -10.56 6.27
N ARG A 158 -20.61 -9.32 5.98
CA ARG A 158 -19.64 -8.58 6.80
C ARG A 158 -20.14 -8.40 8.24
N VAL A 159 -21.37 -7.92 8.40
CA VAL A 159 -21.97 -7.66 9.72
C VAL A 159 -22.10 -8.95 10.54
N LEU A 160 -22.63 -10.01 9.91
CA LEU A 160 -22.76 -11.32 10.54
C LEU A 160 -21.39 -11.84 10.97
N SER A 161 -20.44 -11.99 10.05
CA SER A 161 -19.17 -12.61 10.38
C SER A 161 -18.43 -11.85 11.48
N ILE A 162 -18.44 -10.51 11.49
CA ILE A 162 -17.83 -9.72 12.58
C ILE A 162 -18.47 -10.07 13.93
N ALA A 163 -19.80 -10.08 14.00
CA ALA A 163 -20.52 -10.33 15.24
C ALA A 163 -20.27 -11.75 15.79
N HIS A 164 -20.22 -12.76 14.92
CA HIS A 164 -20.03 -14.15 15.33
C HIS A 164 -18.57 -14.47 15.65
N LEU A 165 -17.62 -14.00 14.84
CA LEU A 165 -16.19 -14.19 15.10
C LEU A 165 -15.75 -13.53 16.41
N ARG A 166 -16.26 -12.33 16.73
CA ARG A 166 -15.98 -11.67 18.02
C ARG A 166 -16.53 -12.42 19.23
N ARG A 167 -17.69 -13.07 19.08
CA ARG A 167 -18.27 -13.88 20.16
C ARG A 167 -17.53 -15.19 20.37
N LYS A 168 -17.15 -15.86 19.27
CA LYS A 168 -16.53 -17.18 19.33
C LYS A 168 -15.03 -17.15 19.61
N LYS A 169 -14.35 -16.00 19.48
CA LYS A 169 -12.87 -15.93 19.57
C LYS A 169 -12.27 -16.61 20.81
N ASP A 170 -12.95 -16.53 21.96
CA ASP A 170 -12.46 -17.04 23.24
C ASP A 170 -12.79 -18.53 23.46
N ASP A 171 -13.68 -19.10 22.63
CA ASP A 171 -14.17 -20.48 22.72
C ASP A 171 -13.51 -21.43 21.69
N ILE A 172 -12.53 -20.94 20.92
CA ILE A 172 -11.91 -21.71 19.84
C ILE A 172 -10.80 -22.61 20.38
N SER A 173 -10.98 -23.92 20.23
CA SER A 173 -10.00 -24.91 20.68
C SER A 173 -8.73 -24.97 19.83
N SER A 174 -8.76 -24.46 18.59
CA SER A 174 -7.60 -24.43 17.68
C SER A 174 -6.85 -23.09 17.83
N PRO A 175 -5.62 -23.07 18.38
CA PRO A 175 -4.85 -21.83 18.55
C PRO A 175 -4.61 -21.11 17.21
N VAL A 176 -4.30 -21.87 16.16
CA VAL A 176 -4.08 -21.34 14.80
C VAL A 176 -5.31 -20.62 14.27
N LEU A 177 -6.50 -21.22 14.44
CA LEU A 177 -7.74 -20.58 14.00
C LEU A 177 -8.05 -19.33 14.82
N ALA A 178 -7.83 -19.36 16.13
CA ALA A 178 -8.00 -18.19 17.00
C ALA A 178 -7.09 -17.03 16.56
N TRP A 179 -5.80 -17.29 16.29
CA TRP A 179 -4.87 -16.28 15.79
C TRP A 179 -5.30 -15.70 14.44
N LYS A 180 -5.76 -16.55 13.51
CA LYS A 180 -6.29 -16.09 12.21
C LYS A 180 -7.51 -15.19 12.36
N ILE A 181 -8.38 -15.46 13.32
CA ILE A 181 -9.58 -14.64 13.56
C ILE A 181 -9.22 -13.30 14.20
N GLU A 182 -8.35 -13.30 15.21
CA GLU A 182 -7.86 -12.08 15.83
C GLU A 182 -7.19 -11.17 14.79
N HIS A 183 -6.32 -11.75 13.95
CA HIS A 183 -5.69 -11.05 12.86
C HIS A 183 -6.73 -10.53 11.86
N ALA A 184 -7.62 -11.37 11.32
CA ALA A 184 -8.63 -10.90 10.37
C ALA A 184 -9.50 -9.74 10.93
N LEU A 185 -9.90 -9.80 12.21
CA LEU A 185 -10.69 -8.75 12.86
C LEU A 185 -9.94 -7.44 13.13
N GLU A 186 -8.61 -7.47 13.22
CA GLU A 186 -7.78 -6.26 13.25
C GLU A 186 -7.79 -5.56 11.88
N MET A 187 -7.60 -6.31 10.81
CA MET A 187 -7.65 -5.84 9.42
C MET A 187 -7.87 -7.04 8.48
N PRO A 188 -8.78 -6.96 7.51
CA PRO A 188 -9.00 -8.04 6.55
C PRO A 188 -7.82 -8.18 5.60
N ILE A 189 -7.60 -9.38 5.08
CA ILE A 189 -6.50 -9.69 4.14
C ILE A 189 -6.50 -8.75 2.92
N HIS A 190 -7.69 -8.35 2.44
CA HIS A 190 -7.83 -7.46 1.28
C HIS A 190 -7.19 -6.08 1.50
N TRP A 191 -7.07 -5.63 2.75
CA TRP A 191 -6.51 -4.33 3.11
C TRP A 191 -5.07 -4.42 3.61
N ARG A 192 -4.54 -5.63 3.83
CA ARG A 192 -3.20 -5.83 4.40
C ARG A 192 -2.13 -5.76 3.32
N PRO A 193 -1.04 -5.01 3.53
CA PRO A 193 0.11 -5.06 2.65
C PRO A 193 0.74 -6.45 2.63
N ASN A 194 1.03 -6.96 1.44
CA ASN A 194 1.46 -8.34 1.22
C ASN A 194 2.68 -8.73 2.08
N ARG A 195 3.70 -7.87 2.17
CA ARG A 195 4.92 -8.20 2.94
C ARG A 195 4.69 -8.27 4.45
N LEU A 196 3.76 -7.48 4.99
CA LEU A 196 3.38 -7.57 6.39
C LEU A 196 2.58 -8.84 6.65
N GLU A 197 1.67 -9.19 5.74
CA GLU A 197 0.93 -10.45 5.80
C GLU A 197 1.88 -11.65 5.70
N ALA A 198 2.83 -11.66 4.76
CA ALA A 198 3.78 -12.75 4.58
C ALA A 198 4.62 -13.01 5.82
N MET A 199 5.12 -11.95 6.47
CA MET A 199 5.87 -12.07 7.71
C MET A 199 5.05 -12.73 8.82
N TRP A 200 3.82 -12.28 9.02
CA TRP A 200 2.93 -12.85 10.03
C TRP A 200 2.47 -14.27 9.67
N PHE A 201 2.09 -14.49 8.41
CA PHE A 201 1.51 -15.74 7.95
C PHE A 201 2.53 -16.87 7.92
N MET A 202 3.81 -16.61 7.68
CA MET A 202 4.86 -17.64 7.84
C MET A 202 4.91 -18.21 9.27
N GLU A 203 4.67 -17.37 10.28
CA GLU A 203 4.67 -17.80 11.68
C GLU A 203 3.41 -18.58 12.05
N VAL A 204 2.27 -18.29 11.42
CA VAL A 204 1.02 -19.03 11.65
C VAL A 204 0.95 -20.30 10.82
N TYR A 205 1.40 -20.25 9.57
CA TYR A 205 1.36 -21.35 8.62
C TYR A 205 2.22 -22.53 9.07
N LYS A 206 3.29 -22.30 9.84
CA LYS A 206 4.15 -23.38 10.38
C LYS A 206 3.39 -24.39 11.25
N ASP A 207 2.35 -23.93 11.95
CA ASP A 207 1.54 -24.71 12.88
C ASP A 207 0.20 -25.14 12.26
N ASP A 208 -0.04 -24.77 10.99
CA ASP A 208 -1.28 -25.09 10.29
C ASP A 208 -1.34 -26.58 9.90
N PRO A 209 -2.46 -27.29 10.11
CA PRO A 209 -2.61 -28.69 9.69
C PRO A 209 -2.39 -28.92 8.19
N GLY A 210 -2.68 -27.93 7.35
CA GLY A 210 -2.50 -27.95 5.89
C GLY A 210 -1.13 -27.47 5.43
N MET A 211 -0.16 -27.28 6.33
CA MET A 211 1.16 -26.74 6.01
C MET A 211 1.92 -27.63 5.02
N ASN A 212 2.41 -27.00 3.94
CA ASN A 212 3.35 -27.60 3.01
C ASN A 212 4.80 -27.15 3.32
N PRO A 213 5.72 -28.07 3.65
CA PRO A 213 7.07 -27.73 4.09
C PRO A 213 7.92 -27.13 2.97
N THR A 214 7.73 -27.58 1.72
CA THR A 214 8.41 -27.02 0.54
C THR A 214 8.00 -25.57 0.34
N LEU A 215 6.70 -25.29 0.43
CA LEU A 215 6.16 -23.93 0.27
C LEU A 215 6.64 -22.99 1.39
N LEU A 216 6.59 -23.43 2.65
CA LEU A 216 7.08 -22.62 3.78
C LEU A 216 8.58 -22.34 3.69
N LYS A 217 9.37 -23.34 3.24
CA LYS A 217 10.81 -23.17 3.04
C LYS A 217 11.10 -22.15 1.93
N LEU A 218 10.41 -22.26 0.80
CA LEU A 218 10.52 -21.27 -0.29
C LEU A 218 10.15 -19.87 0.21
N ALA A 219 9.05 -19.72 0.95
CA ALA A 219 8.61 -18.43 1.48
C ALA A 219 9.68 -17.76 2.34
N LYS A 220 10.32 -18.50 3.25
CA LYS A 220 11.39 -17.97 4.12
C LYS A 220 12.62 -17.55 3.33
N LEU A 221 13.03 -18.37 2.36
CA LEU A 221 14.23 -18.10 1.56
C LEU A 221 14.01 -16.91 0.63
N ASP A 222 12.86 -16.86 -0.04
CA ASP A 222 12.47 -15.73 -0.88
C ASP A 222 12.34 -14.44 -0.05
N TYR A 223 11.68 -14.51 1.12
CA TYR A 223 11.50 -13.35 1.99
C TYR A 223 12.84 -12.73 2.38
N ASN A 224 13.82 -13.55 2.76
CA ASN A 224 15.16 -13.12 3.16
C ASN A 224 15.97 -12.56 1.98
N LEU A 225 15.87 -13.19 0.80
CA LEU A 225 16.52 -12.72 -0.42
C LEU A 225 15.98 -11.33 -0.83
N VAL A 226 14.66 -11.17 -0.87
CA VAL A 226 14.02 -9.89 -1.17
C VAL A 226 14.40 -8.84 -0.12
N GLN A 227 14.46 -9.22 1.16
CA GLN A 227 14.87 -8.31 2.23
C GLN A 227 16.33 -7.85 2.07
N SER A 228 17.25 -8.70 1.61
CA SER A 228 18.65 -8.32 1.40
C SER A 228 18.78 -7.25 0.31
N ILE A 229 18.02 -7.39 -0.78
CA ILE A 229 17.90 -6.37 -1.85
C ILE A 229 17.36 -5.06 -1.27
N HIS A 230 16.28 -5.13 -0.47
CA HIS A 230 15.69 -3.92 0.11
C HIS A 230 16.64 -3.19 1.05
N ARG A 231 17.52 -3.90 1.77
CA ARG A 231 18.52 -3.30 2.65
C ARG A 231 19.64 -2.62 1.84
N GLU A 232 20.02 -3.17 0.70
CA GLU A 232 20.99 -2.55 -0.20
C GLU A 232 20.44 -1.23 -0.80
N GLU A 233 19.19 -1.27 -1.27
CA GLU A 233 18.46 -0.11 -1.78
C GLU A 233 18.35 1.00 -0.72
N LEU A 234 17.99 0.64 0.52
CA LEU A 234 17.94 1.59 1.63
C LEU A 234 19.31 2.22 1.94
N SER A 235 20.40 1.45 1.85
CA SER A 235 21.77 1.96 2.03
C SER A 235 22.15 2.98 0.95
N GLN A 236 21.73 2.76 -0.30
CA GLN A 236 21.90 3.72 -1.41
C GLN A 236 21.09 4.99 -1.15
N LEU A 237 19.83 4.86 -0.72
CA LEU A 237 18.97 5.98 -0.39
C LEU A 237 19.47 6.78 0.83
N ALA A 238 20.05 6.13 1.84
CA ALA A 238 20.64 6.81 2.99
C ALA A 238 21.82 7.70 2.59
N ARG A 239 22.67 7.24 1.67
CA ARG A 239 23.74 8.06 1.09
C ARG A 239 23.18 9.26 0.35
N TRP A 240 22.23 9.04 -0.55
CA TRP A 240 21.54 10.11 -1.27
C TRP A 240 20.94 11.15 -0.32
N TRP A 241 20.22 10.72 0.72
CA TRP A 241 19.58 11.60 1.69
C TRP A 241 20.60 12.46 2.45
N SER A 242 21.75 11.88 2.81
CA SER A 242 22.85 12.61 3.45
C SER A 242 23.53 13.62 2.53
N GLU A 243 23.62 13.32 1.23
CA GLU A 243 24.26 14.15 0.21
C GLU A 243 23.41 15.35 -0.24
N LEU A 244 22.09 15.34 0.01
CA LEU A 244 21.23 16.51 -0.23
C LEU A 244 21.65 17.77 0.55
N GLY A 245 22.58 17.64 1.51
CA GLY A 245 23.11 18.77 2.27
C GLY A 245 22.07 19.38 3.22
N LEU A 246 21.00 18.64 3.50
CA LEU A 246 19.90 19.07 4.35
C LEU A 246 20.18 18.88 5.85
N GLY A 247 21.32 18.27 6.21
CA GLY A 247 21.76 17.86 7.56
C GLY A 247 21.30 18.70 8.76
N THR A 248 22.17 19.54 9.34
CA THR A 248 21.84 20.32 10.56
C THR A 248 20.83 21.45 10.34
N SER A 249 20.51 21.78 9.09
CA SER A 249 19.53 22.79 8.68
C SER A 249 18.08 22.31 8.76
N MET A 250 17.84 21.00 8.94
CA MET A 250 16.53 20.36 8.95
C MET A 250 15.88 20.16 10.32
N THR A 251 16.27 20.89 11.36
CA THR A 251 15.66 20.71 12.71
C THR A 251 14.13 20.90 12.74
N PHE A 252 13.55 21.51 11.71
CA PHE A 252 12.10 21.67 11.54
C PHE A 252 11.40 20.46 10.89
N SER A 253 12.12 19.69 10.06
CA SER A 253 11.58 18.59 9.25
C SER A 253 11.75 17.25 9.94
N ARG A 254 10.80 16.33 9.71
CA ARG A 254 10.93 14.94 10.17
C ARG A 254 11.95 14.19 9.31
N ASP A 255 12.86 13.46 9.93
CA ASP A 255 13.77 12.54 9.23
C ASP A 255 13.12 11.15 9.17
N ASN A 256 12.40 10.90 8.08
CA ASN A 256 11.51 9.73 7.91
C ASN A 256 11.94 8.85 6.72
N LEU A 257 13.22 8.83 6.35
CA LEU A 257 13.68 8.10 5.16
C LEU A 257 13.30 6.61 5.23
N LEU A 258 13.51 5.97 6.38
CA LEU A 258 13.19 4.55 6.58
C LEU A 258 11.68 4.32 6.45
N GLU A 259 10.86 5.16 7.05
CA GLU A 259 9.40 5.08 7.03
C GLU A 259 8.86 5.26 5.61
N HIS A 260 9.41 6.23 4.86
CA HIS A 260 9.08 6.44 3.46
C HIS A 260 9.50 5.26 2.58
N TYR A 261 10.68 4.70 2.84
CA TYR A 261 11.13 3.52 2.13
C TYR A 261 10.23 2.30 2.41
N LEU A 262 9.90 2.05 3.68
CA LEU A 262 8.98 0.99 4.09
C LEU A 262 7.60 1.17 3.44
N TRP A 263 7.07 2.40 3.40
CA TRP A 263 5.81 2.69 2.71
C TRP A 263 5.85 2.25 1.23
N ASN A 264 6.91 2.61 0.50
CA ASN A 264 7.04 2.25 -0.90
C ASN A 264 7.29 0.74 -1.11
N VAL A 265 8.03 0.09 -0.21
CA VAL A 265 8.17 -1.38 -0.19
C VAL A 265 6.81 -2.05 0.02
N THR A 266 5.96 -1.53 0.90
CA THR A 266 4.62 -2.11 1.13
C THR A 266 3.67 -1.94 -0.06
N MET A 267 3.89 -0.93 -0.91
CA MET A 267 3.14 -0.74 -2.15
C MET A 267 3.62 -1.69 -3.25
N VAL A 268 4.93 -1.78 -3.48
CA VAL A 268 5.55 -2.61 -4.54
C VAL A 268 6.86 -3.19 -4.01
N PHE A 269 6.79 -4.44 -3.56
CA PHE A 269 7.92 -5.10 -2.89
C PHE A 269 8.81 -5.88 -3.86
N GLU A 270 8.30 -6.22 -5.06
CA GLU A 270 8.93 -7.21 -5.91
C GLU A 270 10.28 -6.71 -6.43
N PRO A 271 11.36 -7.52 -6.37
CA PRO A 271 12.72 -7.07 -6.65
C PRO A 271 12.91 -6.28 -7.95
N GLN A 272 12.23 -6.67 -9.03
CA GLN A 272 12.34 -6.03 -10.35
C GLN A 272 11.94 -4.55 -10.37
N TYR A 273 11.20 -4.09 -9.37
CA TYR A 273 10.75 -2.69 -9.26
C TYR A 273 11.67 -1.82 -8.41
N LYS A 274 12.99 -2.05 -8.47
CA LYS A 274 14.00 -1.22 -7.78
C LYS A 274 13.84 0.28 -8.09
N ALA A 275 13.77 0.64 -9.38
CA ALA A 275 13.65 2.03 -9.81
C ALA A 275 12.41 2.72 -9.24
N PHE A 276 11.29 1.98 -9.14
CA PHE A 276 10.09 2.46 -8.47
C PHE A 276 10.40 2.78 -7.00
N ARG A 277 10.87 1.81 -6.22
CA ARG A 277 11.08 1.98 -4.78
C ARG A 277 12.05 3.12 -4.48
N GLU A 278 13.12 3.24 -5.25
CA GLU A 278 14.09 4.32 -5.08
C GLU A 278 13.47 5.68 -5.39
N MET A 279 12.90 5.87 -6.57
CA MET A 279 12.38 7.17 -7.02
C MET A 279 11.17 7.62 -6.23
N THR A 280 10.23 6.72 -5.93
CA THR A 280 9.05 7.08 -5.13
C THR A 280 9.43 7.35 -3.68
N THR A 281 10.45 6.68 -3.13
CA THR A 281 10.98 7.03 -1.80
C THR A 281 11.55 8.44 -1.80
N LYS A 282 12.42 8.77 -2.76
CA LYS A 282 12.96 10.13 -2.90
C LYS A 282 11.84 11.17 -3.02
N MET A 283 10.85 10.90 -3.87
CA MET A 283 9.66 11.74 -4.05
C MET A 283 8.90 11.93 -2.73
N THR A 284 8.61 10.85 -1.99
CA THR A 284 7.89 10.94 -0.70
C THR A 284 8.66 11.70 0.37
N CYS A 285 9.99 11.56 0.43
CA CYS A 285 10.83 12.35 1.33
C CYS A 285 10.73 13.86 1.01
N VAL A 286 10.78 14.23 -0.27
CA VAL A 286 10.63 15.62 -0.70
C VAL A 286 9.20 16.13 -0.43
N ILE A 287 8.17 15.32 -0.64
CA ILE A 287 6.78 15.70 -0.32
C ILE A 287 6.65 16.08 1.16
N THR A 288 7.18 15.25 2.07
CA THR A 288 7.18 15.51 3.51
C THR A 288 7.98 16.75 3.87
N LEU A 289 9.13 16.95 3.22
CA LEU A 289 9.94 18.14 3.42
C LEU A 289 9.17 19.41 3.06
N ILE A 290 8.51 19.42 1.90
CA ILE A 290 7.72 20.58 1.46
C ILE A 290 6.49 20.75 2.35
N ASP A 291 5.78 19.68 2.73
CA ASP A 291 4.69 19.74 3.73
C ASP A 291 5.14 20.44 5.02
N ASP A 292 6.30 20.05 5.56
CA ASP A 292 6.87 20.67 6.77
C ASP A 292 7.25 22.15 6.56
N VAL A 293 7.61 22.57 5.34
CA VAL A 293 7.81 23.99 5.02
C VAL A 293 6.50 24.79 5.15
N TYR A 294 5.39 24.29 4.60
CA TYR A 294 4.08 24.96 4.69
C TYR A 294 3.49 24.89 6.11
N ASP A 295 3.64 23.76 6.80
CA ASP A 295 3.02 23.50 8.09
C ASP A 295 3.80 24.10 9.27
N LYS A 296 5.13 24.25 9.18
CA LYS A 296 5.96 24.61 10.36
C LYS A 296 6.87 25.81 10.14
N LEU A 297 7.41 25.96 8.94
CA LEU A 297 8.50 26.90 8.69
C LEU A 297 8.00 28.27 8.19
N GLY A 298 7.25 28.28 7.09
CA GLY A 298 7.04 29.50 6.32
C GLY A 298 5.97 30.45 6.86
N SER A 299 6.25 31.75 6.74
CA SER A 299 5.25 32.80 6.80
C SER A 299 4.40 32.81 5.51
N LEU A 300 3.21 33.40 5.57
CA LEU A 300 2.28 33.37 4.43
C LEU A 300 2.90 33.96 3.15
N ASN A 301 3.60 35.09 3.26
CA ASN A 301 4.26 35.75 2.12
C ASN A 301 5.36 34.87 1.50
N GLU A 302 6.15 34.18 2.33
CA GLU A 302 7.19 33.26 1.86
C GLU A 302 6.58 32.04 1.16
N LEU A 303 5.47 31.51 1.69
CA LEU A 303 4.74 30.38 1.10
C LEU A 303 4.06 30.77 -0.21
N GLU A 304 3.53 31.98 -0.33
CA GLU A 304 3.00 32.52 -1.59
C GLU A 304 4.09 32.63 -2.66
N LEU A 305 5.27 33.15 -2.30
CA LEU A 305 6.42 33.22 -3.19
C LEU A 305 6.90 31.82 -3.61
N LEU A 306 7.05 30.89 -2.67
CA LEU A 306 7.44 29.50 -2.95
C LEU A 306 6.42 28.82 -3.89
N THR A 307 5.13 28.97 -3.63
CA THR A 307 4.05 28.41 -4.47
C THR A 307 4.14 28.98 -5.88
N HIS A 308 4.35 30.29 -6.02
CA HIS A 308 4.48 30.96 -7.31
C HIS A 308 5.70 30.47 -8.10
N LEU A 309 6.87 30.32 -7.44
CA LEU A 309 8.09 29.83 -8.10
C LEU A 309 7.94 28.36 -8.56
N ILE A 310 7.29 27.51 -7.77
CA ILE A 310 6.99 26.12 -8.15
C ILE A 310 6.00 26.06 -9.32
N ASP A 311 4.94 26.87 -9.30
CA ASP A 311 3.93 26.92 -10.38
C ASP A 311 4.54 27.38 -11.71
N ARG A 312 5.49 28.31 -11.66
CA ARG A 312 6.24 28.80 -12.83
C ARG A 312 7.43 27.91 -13.19
N TRP A 313 7.77 26.95 -12.34
CA TRP A 313 8.97 26.10 -12.41
C TRP A 313 10.27 26.90 -12.57
N ASP A 314 10.37 28.06 -11.91
CA ASP A 314 11.48 29.00 -12.07
C ASP A 314 12.51 28.87 -10.95
N VAL A 315 13.46 27.95 -11.14
CA VAL A 315 14.56 27.73 -10.20
C VAL A 315 15.59 28.87 -10.19
N THR A 316 15.60 29.73 -11.21
CA THR A 316 16.61 30.79 -11.35
C THR A 316 16.43 31.90 -10.32
N ARG A 317 15.19 32.07 -9.82
CA ARG A 317 14.80 33.04 -8.79
C ARG A 317 14.74 32.43 -7.39
N ALA A 318 15.27 31.22 -7.20
CA ALA A 318 15.21 30.53 -5.92
C ALA A 318 16.01 31.26 -4.81
N ASP A 319 16.91 32.17 -5.17
CA ASP A 319 17.65 33.05 -4.26
C ASP A 319 16.78 34.12 -3.58
N GLU A 320 15.58 34.40 -4.11
CA GLU A 320 14.57 35.24 -3.44
C GLU A 320 13.96 34.55 -2.19
N LEU A 321 14.10 33.22 -2.09
CA LEU A 321 13.62 32.45 -0.95
C LEU A 321 14.64 32.44 0.20
N PRO A 322 14.18 32.35 1.46
CA PRO A 322 15.06 32.03 2.59
C PRO A 322 15.88 30.77 2.32
N LEU A 323 17.12 30.73 2.80
CA LEU A 323 18.09 29.67 2.51
C LEU A 323 17.50 28.26 2.65
N THR A 324 16.80 27.98 3.75
CA THR A 324 16.19 26.66 3.99
C THR A 324 15.12 26.32 2.96
N MET A 325 14.22 27.25 2.63
CA MET A 325 13.18 27.03 1.62
C MET A 325 13.76 26.86 0.23
N ARG A 326 14.80 27.64 -0.10
CA ARG A 326 15.55 27.51 -1.34
C ARG A 326 16.12 26.11 -1.50
N THR A 327 16.75 25.57 -0.46
CA THR A 327 17.29 24.20 -0.50
C THR A 327 16.19 23.16 -0.68
N CYS A 328 15.03 23.35 -0.03
CA CYS A 328 13.87 22.46 -0.22
C CYS A 328 13.34 22.51 -1.66
N PHE A 329 13.23 23.71 -2.25
CA PHE A 329 12.79 23.87 -3.63
C PHE A 329 13.79 23.26 -4.62
N GLN A 330 15.09 23.41 -4.38
CA GLN A 330 16.14 22.76 -5.18
C GLN A 330 16.06 21.23 -5.10
N ALA A 331 15.82 20.66 -3.92
CA ALA A 331 15.61 19.23 -3.77
C ALA A 331 14.39 18.75 -4.58
N LEU A 332 13.27 19.47 -4.50
CA LEU A 332 12.07 19.20 -5.31
C LEU A 332 12.36 19.23 -6.81
N TYR A 333 13.03 20.29 -7.27
CA TYR A 333 13.38 20.47 -8.67
C TYR A 333 14.26 19.33 -9.19
N ASN A 334 15.31 18.99 -8.43
CA ASN A 334 16.28 17.96 -8.81
C ASN A 334 15.65 16.58 -8.91
N ILE A 335 14.85 16.16 -7.92
CA ILE A 335 14.20 14.85 -7.93
C ILE A 335 13.15 14.75 -9.04
N THR A 336 12.42 15.83 -9.30
CA THR A 336 11.45 15.85 -10.40
C THR A 336 12.13 15.67 -11.76
N ASN A 337 13.27 16.33 -11.97
CA ASN A 337 14.05 16.17 -13.19
C ASN A 337 14.75 14.81 -13.26
N GLU A 338 15.20 14.25 -12.14
CA GLU A 338 15.77 12.90 -12.09
C GLU A 338 14.76 11.87 -12.60
N ILE A 339 13.52 11.92 -12.10
CA ILE A 339 12.44 11.02 -12.50
C ILE A 339 12.06 11.25 -13.96
N GLY A 340 11.86 12.51 -14.37
CA GLY A 340 11.50 12.82 -15.75
C GLY A 340 12.57 12.38 -16.76
N CYS A 341 13.85 12.60 -16.45
CA CYS A 341 14.97 12.12 -17.28
C CYS A 341 15.00 10.59 -17.36
N TRP A 342 14.76 9.90 -16.24
CA TRP A 342 14.72 8.44 -16.24
C TRP A 342 13.59 7.91 -17.11
N VAL A 343 12.38 8.46 -17.00
CA VAL A 343 11.24 8.03 -17.84
C VAL A 343 11.49 8.35 -19.31
N LEU A 344 12.06 9.51 -19.63
CA LEU A 344 12.43 9.84 -21.00
C LEU A 344 13.46 8.85 -21.56
N LYS A 345 14.46 8.47 -20.76
CA LYS A 345 15.50 7.53 -21.17
C LYS A 345 14.98 6.11 -21.35
N GLU A 346 14.26 5.59 -20.36
CA GLU A 346 13.84 4.17 -20.32
C GLU A 346 12.53 3.92 -21.08
N ARG A 347 11.69 4.94 -21.27
CA ARG A 347 10.37 4.83 -21.93
C ARG A 347 10.20 5.74 -23.16
N GLY A 348 11.13 6.66 -23.43
CA GLY A 348 11.05 7.55 -24.60
C GLY A 348 9.99 8.65 -24.49
N ILE A 349 9.44 8.89 -23.29
CA ILE A 349 8.30 9.79 -23.09
C ILE A 349 8.64 10.92 -22.13
N GLU A 350 8.36 12.13 -22.57
CA GLU A 350 8.57 13.36 -21.80
C GLU A 350 7.44 13.55 -20.78
N VAL A 351 7.75 13.35 -19.49
CA VAL A 351 6.76 13.45 -18.39
C VAL A 351 6.93 14.65 -17.46
N HIS A 352 7.98 15.46 -17.64
CA HIS A 352 8.25 16.63 -16.79
C HIS A 352 7.03 17.55 -16.65
N PRO A 353 6.30 17.94 -17.72
CA PRO A 353 5.15 18.85 -17.58
C PRO A 353 4.06 18.33 -16.63
N TYR A 354 3.88 17.01 -16.55
CA TYR A 354 2.88 16.38 -15.69
C TYR A 354 3.32 16.37 -14.23
N LEU A 355 4.60 16.07 -13.96
CA LEU A 355 5.17 16.14 -12.61
C LEU A 355 5.19 17.58 -12.07
N GLN A 356 5.56 18.54 -12.92
CA GLN A 356 5.56 19.97 -12.59
C GLN A 356 4.16 20.45 -12.21
N LYS A 357 3.15 20.10 -13.02
CA LYS A 357 1.75 20.42 -12.72
C LYS A 357 1.28 19.76 -11.42
N ALA A 358 1.64 18.51 -11.16
CA ALA A 358 1.28 17.82 -9.93
C ALA A 358 1.87 18.52 -8.69
N TRP A 359 3.13 18.95 -8.75
CA TRP A 359 3.76 19.74 -7.68
C TRP A 359 3.09 21.09 -7.47
N ALA A 360 2.78 21.79 -8.55
CA ALA A 360 2.08 23.08 -8.49
C ALA A 360 0.70 22.94 -7.83
N ASP A 361 -0.08 21.95 -8.26
CA ASP A 361 -1.41 21.68 -7.71
C ASP A 361 -1.35 21.30 -6.22
N GLN A 362 -0.35 20.50 -5.82
CA GLN A 362 -0.16 20.12 -4.42
C GLN A 362 0.28 21.32 -3.55
N CYS A 363 1.21 22.15 -4.02
CA CYS A 363 1.65 23.35 -3.30
C CYS A 363 0.53 24.39 -3.16
N LYS A 364 -0.31 24.54 -4.18
CA LYS A 364 -1.54 25.37 -4.09
C LYS A 364 -2.48 24.82 -3.01
N ALA A 365 -2.65 23.49 -2.92
CA ALA A 365 -3.46 22.88 -1.87
C ALA A 365 -2.87 23.09 -0.48
N TYR A 366 -1.54 23.00 -0.31
CA TYR A 366 -0.87 23.36 0.94
C TYR A 366 -1.08 24.83 1.32
N LEU A 367 -0.99 25.74 0.35
CA LEU A 367 -1.22 27.17 0.58
C LEU A 367 -2.66 27.46 1.02
N VAL A 368 -3.65 26.73 0.51
CA VAL A 368 -5.04 26.80 0.98
C VAL A 368 -5.15 26.38 2.45
N GLU A 369 -4.54 25.26 2.84
CA GLU A 369 -4.53 24.82 4.24
C GLU A 369 -3.82 25.81 5.16
N ALA A 370 -2.67 26.35 4.71
CA ALA A 370 -1.93 27.38 5.44
C ALA A 370 -2.76 28.66 5.63
N ASN A 371 -3.50 29.08 4.60
CA ASN A 371 -4.42 30.22 4.66
C ASN A 371 -5.56 29.99 5.65
N TRP A 372 -6.18 28.80 5.64
CA TRP A 372 -7.22 28.46 6.62
C TRP A 372 -6.67 28.57 8.03
N CYS A 373 -5.47 28.03 8.28
CA CYS A 373 -4.85 28.09 9.59
C CYS A 373 -4.50 29.52 10.01
N TYR A 374 -3.90 30.32 9.12
CA TYR A 374 -3.49 31.70 9.40
C TYR A 374 -4.69 32.60 9.72
N LYS A 375 -5.80 32.45 8.97
CA LYS A 375 -7.02 33.25 9.13
C LYS A 375 -7.99 32.67 10.18
N GLY A 376 -7.67 31.53 10.80
CA GLY A 376 -8.56 30.85 11.74
C GLY A 376 -9.87 30.32 11.13
N LEU A 377 -9.86 30.04 9.82
CA LEU A 377 -11.04 29.55 9.09
C LEU A 377 -11.27 28.06 9.38
N LYS A 378 -12.53 27.67 9.47
CA LYS A 378 -12.96 26.27 9.67
C LYS A 378 -13.75 25.82 8.44
N PRO A 379 -13.12 25.13 7.48
CA PRO A 379 -13.83 24.66 6.29
C PRO A 379 -14.93 23.65 6.65
N SER A 380 -15.90 23.47 5.74
CA SER A 380 -16.81 22.33 5.81
C SER A 380 -16.04 21.02 5.57
N VAL A 381 -16.63 19.87 5.93
CA VAL A 381 -16.00 18.56 5.64
C VAL A 381 -15.79 18.39 4.13
N GLN A 382 -16.75 18.83 3.32
CA GLN A 382 -16.65 18.74 1.86
C GLN A 382 -15.53 19.62 1.30
N ASP A 383 -15.45 20.88 1.73
CA ASP A 383 -14.39 21.80 1.28
C ASP A 383 -13.02 21.29 1.72
N TYR A 384 -12.91 20.82 2.97
CA TYR A 384 -11.70 20.21 3.48
C TYR A 384 -11.28 19.00 2.64
N LEU A 385 -12.15 18.01 2.46
CA LEU A 385 -11.83 16.78 1.73
C LEU A 385 -11.43 17.07 0.28
N SER A 386 -12.10 18.02 -0.39
CA SER A 386 -11.79 18.41 -1.76
C SER A 386 -10.34 18.93 -1.92
N ASN A 387 -9.84 19.66 -0.92
CA ASN A 387 -8.47 20.15 -0.90
C ASN A 387 -7.49 19.12 -0.32
N ALA A 388 -7.91 18.38 0.70
CA ALA A 388 -7.13 17.40 1.44
C ALA A 388 -6.64 16.23 0.57
N VAL A 389 -7.48 15.80 -0.38
CA VAL A 389 -7.10 14.80 -1.39
C VAL A 389 -5.96 15.31 -2.27
N ARG A 390 -5.87 16.63 -2.52
CA ARG A 390 -4.76 17.22 -3.27
C ARG A 390 -3.52 17.43 -2.41
N SER A 391 -3.69 17.80 -1.13
CA SER A 391 -2.58 18.12 -0.24
C SER A 391 -1.85 16.89 0.30
N VAL A 392 -2.51 15.74 0.46
CA VAL A 392 -1.89 14.54 1.08
C VAL A 392 -0.73 13.93 0.28
N GLY A 393 -0.52 14.34 -0.98
CA GLY A 393 0.58 13.86 -1.82
C GLY A 393 0.38 12.49 -2.47
N GLY A 394 -0.77 11.84 -2.25
CA GLY A 394 -1.07 10.54 -2.87
C GLY A 394 -1.11 10.61 -4.40
N PHE A 395 -1.64 11.69 -4.98
CA PHE A 395 -1.73 11.84 -6.43
C PHE A 395 -0.36 11.85 -7.11
N ILE A 396 0.58 12.67 -6.64
CA ILE A 396 1.91 12.77 -7.25
C ILE A 396 2.70 11.47 -7.10
N VAL A 397 2.54 10.76 -5.97
CA VAL A 397 3.15 9.44 -5.77
C VAL A 397 2.57 8.46 -6.78
N LEU A 398 1.23 8.35 -6.89
CA LEU A 398 0.57 7.45 -7.84
C LEU A 398 0.89 7.80 -9.31
N LEU A 399 1.08 9.08 -9.62
CA LEU A 399 1.53 9.54 -10.93
C LEU A 399 2.94 9.02 -11.23
N CYS A 400 3.87 9.16 -10.29
CA CYS A 400 5.22 8.61 -10.40
C CYS A 400 5.19 7.08 -10.51
N CYS A 401 4.33 6.42 -9.73
CA CYS A 401 4.11 4.97 -9.81
C CYS A 401 3.77 4.57 -11.25
N PHE A 402 2.75 5.22 -11.84
CA PHE A 402 2.30 4.94 -13.19
C PHE A 402 3.41 5.14 -14.23
N PHE A 403 4.15 6.24 -14.17
CA PHE A 403 5.24 6.50 -15.14
C PHE A 403 6.37 5.48 -15.08
N ILE A 404 6.66 4.94 -13.90
CA ILE A 404 7.78 4.03 -13.71
C ILE A 404 7.38 2.58 -14.03
N THR A 405 6.18 2.15 -13.65
CA THR A 405 5.82 0.72 -13.67
C THR A 405 4.97 0.29 -14.86
N THR A 406 4.27 1.21 -15.55
CA THR A 406 3.39 0.80 -16.64
C THR A 406 4.17 0.34 -17.86
N ASP A 407 3.75 -0.77 -18.47
CA ASP A 407 4.32 -1.27 -19.73
C ASP A 407 3.75 -0.56 -20.96
N ASP A 408 2.65 0.18 -20.79
CA ASP A 408 1.90 0.82 -21.88
C ASP A 408 1.71 2.30 -21.58
N LEU A 409 2.82 3.03 -21.46
CA LEU A 409 2.83 4.48 -21.28
C LEU A 409 2.60 5.14 -22.64
N THR A 410 1.51 5.88 -22.81
CA THR A 410 1.17 6.57 -24.07
C THR A 410 0.68 7.99 -23.81
N LYS A 411 0.77 8.87 -24.80
CA LYS A 411 0.31 10.27 -24.69
C LYS A 411 -1.18 10.36 -24.32
N ASP A 412 -2.02 9.54 -24.92
CA ASP A 412 -3.47 9.51 -24.64
C ASP A 412 -3.76 9.16 -23.17
N LYS A 413 -2.98 8.24 -22.58
CA LYS A 413 -3.09 7.91 -21.15
C LYS A 413 -2.60 9.04 -20.26
N LEU A 414 -1.58 9.79 -20.67
CA LEU A 414 -1.14 10.98 -19.94
C LEU A 414 -2.23 12.05 -19.88
N GLU A 415 -2.96 12.26 -20.98
CA GLU A 415 -4.11 13.18 -20.99
C GLU A 415 -5.23 12.71 -20.08
N CYS A 416 -5.55 11.42 -20.05
CA CYS A 416 -6.51 10.84 -19.12
C CYS A 416 -6.09 11.07 -17.67
N ILE A 417 -4.82 10.83 -17.35
CA ILE A 417 -4.28 10.99 -16.00
C ILE A 417 -4.28 12.46 -15.54
N SER A 418 -4.11 13.40 -16.47
CA SER A 418 -4.19 14.83 -16.17
C SER A 418 -5.55 15.27 -15.59
N ARG A 419 -6.59 14.44 -15.73
CA ARG A 419 -7.93 14.64 -15.16
C ARG A 419 -8.13 13.98 -13.80
N ILE A 420 -7.10 13.32 -13.25
CA ILE A 420 -7.14 12.52 -12.01
C ILE A 420 -8.20 11.40 -12.11
N PRO A 421 -7.82 10.22 -12.60
CA PRO A 421 -8.74 9.08 -12.70
C PRO A 421 -9.33 8.70 -11.34
N SER A 422 -10.55 8.16 -11.33
CA SER A 422 -11.26 7.76 -10.11
C SER A 422 -10.42 6.83 -9.23
N VAL A 423 -9.65 5.91 -9.82
CA VAL A 423 -8.73 5.03 -9.08
C VAL A 423 -7.69 5.81 -8.27
N MET A 424 -7.09 6.85 -8.84
CA MET A 424 -6.13 7.68 -8.12
C MET A 424 -6.82 8.54 -7.06
N GLN A 425 -8.01 9.05 -7.36
CA GLN A 425 -8.80 9.85 -6.43
C GLN A 425 -9.21 9.03 -5.20
N CYS A 426 -9.79 7.83 -5.40
CA CYS A 426 -10.21 6.93 -4.33
C CYS A 426 -9.02 6.48 -3.49
N SER A 427 -7.92 6.05 -4.11
CA SER A 427 -6.70 5.65 -3.39
C SER A 427 -6.12 6.79 -2.55
N THR A 428 -6.11 8.01 -3.09
CA THR A 428 -5.62 9.19 -2.37
C THR A 428 -6.55 9.58 -1.23
N LEU A 429 -7.87 9.47 -1.42
CA LEU A 429 -8.85 9.68 -0.37
C LEU A 429 -8.71 8.68 0.76
N ILE A 430 -8.53 7.39 0.46
CA ILE A 430 -8.25 6.35 1.45
C ILE A 430 -6.97 6.70 2.23
N GLY A 431 -5.91 7.10 1.53
CA GLY A 431 -4.66 7.54 2.15
C GLY A 431 -4.87 8.72 3.10
N ARG A 432 -5.63 9.75 2.67
CA ARG A 432 -5.96 10.91 3.51
C ARG A 432 -6.77 10.52 4.73
N LEU A 433 -7.85 9.76 4.56
CA LEU A 433 -8.71 9.38 5.68
C LEU A 433 -7.96 8.55 6.73
N ASN A 434 -7.09 7.62 6.31
CA ASN A 434 -6.25 6.86 7.23
C ASN A 434 -5.21 7.76 7.94
N ASN A 435 -4.60 8.70 7.23
CA ASN A 435 -3.68 9.67 7.83
C ASN A 435 -4.39 10.53 8.90
N ASP A 436 -5.57 11.06 8.58
CA ASP A 436 -6.36 11.88 9.49
C ASP A 436 -6.84 11.08 10.71
N LEU A 437 -7.30 9.84 10.53
CA LEU A 437 -7.70 8.95 11.63
C LEU A 437 -6.53 8.65 12.59
N HIS A 438 -5.33 8.44 12.06
CA HIS A 438 -4.14 8.24 12.91
C HIS A 438 -3.81 9.50 13.72
N LEU A 439 -3.90 10.68 13.10
CA LEU A 439 -3.69 11.96 13.78
C LEU A 439 -4.70 12.20 14.93
N LEU A 440 -5.94 11.72 14.80
CA LEU A 440 -6.93 11.77 15.89
C LEU A 440 -6.54 10.96 17.12
N ASN A 441 -5.97 9.77 16.89
CA ASN A 441 -5.58 8.85 17.97
C ASN A 441 -4.23 9.22 18.60
N SER A 442 -3.42 10.04 17.91
CA SER A 442 -2.16 10.53 18.44
C SER A 442 -2.38 11.73 19.37
N ALA A 443 -1.82 11.69 20.59
CA ALA A 443 -1.85 12.82 21.54
C ALA A 443 -1.01 14.05 21.09
N PHE A 444 -0.60 14.11 19.82
CA PHE A 444 0.42 15.02 19.31
C PHE A 444 -0.17 16.28 18.66
N ILE A 445 -0.99 17.03 19.41
CA ILE A 445 -1.48 18.34 18.97
C ILE A 445 -0.61 19.44 19.58
N ARG A 446 0.60 19.63 19.03
CA ARG A 446 1.52 20.69 19.52
C ARG A 446 1.51 21.97 18.68
N CYS A 447 1.00 21.96 17.44
CA CYS A 447 0.98 23.15 16.57
C CYS A 447 -0.45 23.65 16.30
N HIS A 448 -0.63 24.98 16.25
CA HIS A 448 -1.92 25.62 15.96
C HIS A 448 -2.46 25.28 14.56
N LYS A 449 -1.57 24.98 13.59
CA LYS A 449 -1.90 24.54 12.23
C LYS A 449 -2.43 23.10 12.18
N LEU A 450 -1.86 22.18 12.97
CA LEU A 450 -2.36 20.81 13.16
C LEU A 450 -3.77 20.76 13.79
N LYS A 451 -4.14 21.78 14.59
CA LYS A 451 -5.49 21.88 15.18
C LYS A 451 -6.60 22.07 14.14
N CYS A 452 -6.31 22.68 12.98
CA CYS A 452 -7.32 22.86 11.92
C CYS A 452 -7.59 21.56 11.16
N LYS A 453 -6.52 20.80 10.83
CA LYS A 453 -6.62 19.44 10.30
C LYS A 453 -7.35 18.53 11.30
N HIS A 454 -6.99 18.59 12.58
CA HIS A 454 -7.64 17.85 13.65
C HIS A 454 -9.13 18.20 13.82
N ALA A 455 -9.52 19.48 13.78
CA ALA A 455 -10.93 19.87 13.91
C ALA A 455 -11.81 19.32 12.77
N CYS A 456 -11.25 19.20 11.56
CA CYS A 456 -11.94 18.58 10.43
C CYS A 456 -11.94 17.04 10.56
N ALA A 457 -10.81 16.45 10.96
CA ALA A 457 -10.71 15.02 11.24
C ALA A 457 -11.66 14.59 12.36
N VAL A 458 -11.85 15.39 13.42
CA VAL A 458 -12.80 15.10 14.52
C VAL A 458 -14.23 15.08 13.98
N ARG A 459 -14.58 16.04 13.12
CA ARG A 459 -15.87 16.04 12.44
C ARG A 459 -16.03 14.79 11.59
N ILE A 460 -15.01 14.33 10.87
CA ILE A 460 -15.04 13.08 10.08
C ILE A 460 -15.17 11.85 10.99
N GLY A 461 -14.47 11.81 12.14
CA GLY A 461 -14.55 10.72 13.10
C GLY A 461 -15.92 10.59 13.79
N CYS A 462 -16.66 11.70 13.94
CA CYS A 462 -18.04 11.70 14.44
C CYS A 462 -19.08 11.21 13.43
N TRP A 463 -18.71 10.94 12.17
CA TRP A 463 -19.59 10.36 11.14
C TRP A 463 -19.59 8.82 11.11
N ARG A 464 -18.85 8.15 12.01
CA ARG A 464 -18.85 6.68 12.13
C ARG A 464 -20.01 6.15 12.95
#